data_AF-A0A5N5SN70-F1
#
_entry.id   AF-A0A5N5SN70-F1
#
_cell.length_a   1.000
_cell.length_b   1.000
_cell.length_c   1.000
_cell.angle_alpha   90.00
_cell.angle_beta   90.00
_cell.angle_gamma   90.00
#
_symmetry.space_group_name_H-M   'P 1'
#
loop_
_entity.id
_entity.type
_entity.pdbx_description
1 polymer ?
#
loop_
_entity_poly.entity_id
_entity_poly.type
_entity_poly.pdbx_seq_one_letter_code
_entity_poly.pdbx_strand_id
1 'polypeptide(L)'
;MCGRTVFTLAPDEVCQACSVLSTNNKGQKQYVSPQWKDHPGKYTYSPSTNIAPSAFTPILFRFSDSSSKKRDVEGNDKKENEKLLVQPMMWGMIPHFYRGETPYRHGYKTNNCRIEDIEEKKIFKALLYN
;
A
#
# COMPACT_ATOMS: atom_id res chain seq x y z
N MET A 1 12.15 -7.74 -16.34
CA MET A 1 11.70 -8.07 -14.98
C MET A 1 12.63 -7.40 -13.99
N CYS A 2 12.12 -6.70 -12.98
CA CYS A 2 12.93 -6.15 -11.90
C CYS A 2 12.98 -7.17 -10.75
N GLY A 3 14.18 -7.53 -10.29
CA GLY A 3 14.40 -8.54 -9.26
C GLY A 3 15.23 -8.07 -8.08
N ARG A 4 15.71 -6.82 -8.11
CA ARG A 4 16.38 -6.12 -7.03
C ARG A 4 16.00 -4.65 -7.04
N THR A 5 16.01 -4.00 -5.88
CA THR A 5 15.85 -2.55 -5.77
C THR A 5 16.73 -1.97 -4.65
N VAL A 6 16.96 -0.67 -4.70
CA VAL A 6 17.63 0.12 -3.66
C VAL A 6 16.56 0.91 -2.92
N PHE A 7 16.57 0.86 -1.60
CA PHE A 7 15.70 1.72 -0.79
C PHE A 7 16.43 2.04 0.51
N THR A 8 17.02 3.24 0.60
CA THR A 8 17.94 3.63 1.69
C THR A 8 17.38 4.70 2.64
N LEU A 9 16.21 5.27 2.33
CA LEU A 9 15.61 6.34 3.13
C LEU A 9 15.01 5.80 4.43
N ALA A 10 15.10 6.58 5.50
CA ALA A 10 14.40 6.33 6.76
C ALA A 10 12.88 6.54 6.60
N PRO A 11 12.04 5.93 7.47
CA PRO A 11 10.58 6.03 7.39
C PRO A 11 10.01 7.46 7.25
N ASP A 12 10.56 8.41 8.00
CA ASP A 12 10.18 9.81 7.99
C ASP A 12 10.58 10.51 6.67
N GLU A 13 11.77 10.22 6.15
CA GLU A 13 12.23 10.71 4.85
C GLU A 13 11.36 10.19 3.70
N VAL A 14 10.90 8.93 3.78
CA VAL A 14 9.94 8.38 2.81
C VAL A 14 8.63 9.17 2.85
N CYS A 15 8.10 9.42 4.04
CA CYS A 15 6.86 10.17 4.18
C CYS A 15 7.01 11.60 3.65
N GLN A 16 8.14 12.25 3.90
CA GLN A 16 8.40 13.58 3.37
C GLN A 16 8.47 13.56 1.83
N ALA A 17 9.23 12.62 1.26
CA ALA A 17 9.41 12.48 -0.18
C ALA A 17 8.12 12.10 -0.93
N CYS A 18 7.18 11.42 -0.26
CA CYS A 18 5.90 11.00 -0.82
C CYS A 18 4.74 11.99 -0.59
N SER A 19 5.04 13.25 -0.26
CA SER A 19 4.01 14.29 -0.09
C SER A 19 3.28 14.58 -1.41
N VAL A 20 1.95 14.64 -1.36
CA VAL A 20 1.11 14.90 -2.54
C VAL A 20 0.35 16.21 -2.41
N LEU A 21 0.09 16.85 -3.55
CA LEU A 21 -0.80 18.01 -3.62
C LEU A 21 -2.25 17.54 -3.45
N SER A 22 -2.94 18.09 -2.47
CA SER A 22 -4.35 17.81 -2.19
C SER A 22 -5.13 19.11 -2.01
N THR A 23 -6.45 19.04 -2.20
CA THR A 23 -7.36 20.17 -1.98
C THR A 23 -8.10 19.95 -0.68
N ASN A 24 -7.97 20.89 0.25
CA ASN A 24 -8.68 20.81 1.53
C ASN A 24 -10.19 21.10 1.38
N ASN A 25 -10.94 20.93 2.47
CA ASN A 25 -12.39 21.16 2.47
C ASN A 25 -12.79 22.61 2.16
N LYS A 26 -11.85 23.56 2.22
CA LYS A 26 -12.03 24.98 1.87
C LYS A 26 -11.66 25.29 0.41
N GLY A 27 -11.35 24.26 -0.40
CA GLY A 27 -10.95 24.42 -1.80
C GLY A 27 -9.50 24.88 -1.99
N GLN A 28 -8.70 24.95 -0.93
CA GLN A 28 -7.31 25.41 -1.01
C GLN A 28 -6.36 24.25 -1.25
N LYS A 29 -5.37 24.47 -2.12
CA LYS A 29 -4.29 23.51 -2.37
C LYS A 29 -3.32 23.47 -1.19
N GLN A 30 -2.99 22.27 -0.73
CA GLN A 30 -2.01 22.04 0.33
C GLN A 30 -1.23 20.75 0.05
N TYR A 31 0.02 20.69 0.50
CA TYR A 31 0.77 19.44 0.50
C TYR A 31 0.35 18.60 1.71
N VAL A 32 0.08 17.32 1.48
CA VAL A 32 -0.23 16.35 2.52
C VAL A 32 0.84 15.27 2.48
N SER A 33 1.59 15.15 3.58
CA SER A 33 2.52 14.05 3.77
C SER A 33 1.75 12.81 4.25
N PRO A 34 2.03 11.62 3.71
CA PRO A 34 1.48 10.39 4.23
C PRO A 34 1.90 10.13 5.67
N GLN A 35 1.06 9.37 6.39
CA GLN A 35 1.40 8.87 7.71
C GLN A 35 2.09 7.51 7.60
N TRP A 36 3.21 7.35 8.28
CA TRP A 36 3.82 6.03 8.45
C TRP A 36 2.94 5.17 9.36
N LYS A 37 2.71 3.92 8.96
CA LYS A 37 2.02 2.92 9.75
C LYS A 37 2.85 1.65 9.75
N ASP A 38 3.21 1.16 10.92
CA ASP A 38 3.92 -0.11 11.03
C ASP A 38 3.06 -1.27 10.52
N HIS A 39 3.73 -2.32 10.06
CA HIS A 39 3.05 -3.54 9.67
C HIS A 39 2.31 -4.13 10.90
N PRO A 40 1.09 -4.67 10.76
CA PRO A 40 0.29 -5.15 11.89
C PRO A 40 0.87 -6.38 12.60
N GLY A 41 1.71 -7.15 11.91
CA GLY A 41 2.52 -8.24 12.47
C GLY A 41 3.98 -7.83 12.68
N LYS A 42 4.82 -8.79 13.10
CA LYS A 42 6.26 -8.61 13.46
C LYS A 42 7.23 -8.18 12.35
N TYR A 43 6.74 -7.79 11.17
CA TYR A 43 7.61 -7.47 10.04
C TYR A 43 7.93 -5.98 10.01
N THR A 44 9.17 -5.63 9.70
CA THR A 44 9.63 -4.24 9.69
C THR A 44 10.34 -3.92 8.38
N TYR A 45 10.35 -2.64 8.04
CA TYR A 45 11.17 -2.13 6.97
C TYR A 45 12.59 -1.85 7.50
N SER A 46 13.61 -2.21 6.72
CA SER A 46 15.00 -1.86 6.96
C SER A 46 15.60 -1.25 5.69
N PRO A 47 16.16 -0.04 5.75
CA PRO A 47 16.90 0.53 4.63
C PRO A 47 18.02 -0.39 4.13
N SER A 48 18.18 -0.48 2.82
CA SER A 48 19.18 -1.33 2.18
C SER A 48 19.48 -0.88 0.75
N THR A 49 20.74 -1.02 0.35
CA THR A 49 21.22 -0.82 -1.02
C THR A 49 20.95 -2.02 -1.93
N ASN A 50 20.38 -3.11 -1.39
CA ASN A 50 20.16 -4.33 -2.16
C ASN A 50 18.99 -5.15 -1.60
N ILE A 51 17.77 -4.78 -1.98
CA ILE A 51 16.53 -5.42 -1.55
C ILE A 51 16.13 -6.49 -2.58
N ALA A 52 15.78 -7.67 -2.10
CA ALA A 52 15.28 -8.80 -2.87
C ALA A 52 13.77 -9.02 -2.68
N PRO A 53 13.10 -9.78 -3.56
CA PRO A 53 11.74 -10.25 -3.33
C PRO A 53 11.59 -10.92 -1.95
N SER A 54 10.39 -10.87 -1.39
CA SER A 54 10.03 -11.30 -0.03
C SER A 54 10.48 -10.36 1.11
N ALA A 55 11.31 -9.35 0.84
CA ALA A 55 11.59 -8.29 1.80
C ALA A 55 10.37 -7.37 2.00
N PHE A 56 10.29 -6.70 3.15
CA PHE A 56 9.24 -5.72 3.43
C PHE A 56 9.71 -4.32 3.05
N THR A 57 9.02 -3.70 2.09
CA THR A 57 9.33 -2.38 1.54
C THR A 57 8.21 -1.39 1.81
N PRO A 58 8.50 -0.08 1.93
CA PRO A 58 7.47 0.93 2.16
C PRO A 58 6.57 1.07 0.93
N ILE A 59 5.26 0.89 1.12
CA ILE A 59 4.24 1.06 0.07
C ILE A 59 3.32 2.22 0.44
N LEU A 60 3.15 3.16 -0.49
CA LEU A 60 2.21 4.27 -0.39
C LEU A 60 0.82 3.82 -0.90
N PHE A 61 -0.23 4.04 -0.12
CA PHE A 61 -1.60 3.75 -0.54
C PHE A 61 -2.59 4.69 0.14
N ARG A 62 -3.77 4.84 -0.47
CA ARG A 62 -4.91 5.50 0.17
C ARG A 62 -5.75 4.47 0.91
N PHE A 63 -6.19 4.83 2.10
CA PHE A 63 -7.05 4.01 2.93
C PHE A 63 -8.32 4.79 3.26
N SER A 64 -9.48 4.25 2.89
CA SER A 64 -10.78 4.76 3.31
C SER A 64 -11.31 3.88 4.45
N ASP A 65 -11.61 4.49 5.59
CA ASP A 65 -12.25 3.78 6.70
C ASP A 65 -13.75 3.66 6.45
N SER A 66 -14.16 2.60 5.75
CA SER A 66 -15.58 2.31 5.48
C SER A 66 -16.43 2.11 6.75
N SER A 67 -15.79 1.89 7.90
CA SER A 67 -16.43 1.76 9.23
C SER A 67 -16.94 3.10 9.77
N SER A 68 -16.45 4.21 9.22
CA SER A 68 -16.77 5.57 9.65
C SER A 68 -17.89 6.22 8.81
N LYS A 69 -18.84 5.43 8.28
CA LYS A 69 -20.13 5.95 7.77
C LYS A 69 -21.01 6.44 8.92
N LYS A 70 -20.57 7.47 9.64
CA LYS A 70 -21.47 8.26 10.49
C LYS A 70 -22.25 9.18 9.57
N ARG A 71 -23.52 8.82 9.32
CA ARG A 71 -24.51 9.74 8.79
C ARG A 71 -24.65 10.88 9.80
N ASP A 72 -24.32 12.10 9.40
CA ASP A 72 -24.72 13.27 10.17
C ASP A 72 -26.26 13.41 10.08
N VAL A 73 -26.87 14.00 11.11
CA VAL A 73 -28.33 14.18 11.27
C VAL A 73 -28.97 14.97 10.10
N GLU A 74 -28.17 15.64 9.27
CA GLU A 74 -28.61 16.45 8.13
C GLU A 74 -28.42 15.79 6.75
N GLY A 75 -28.07 14.50 6.67
CA GLY A 75 -28.08 13.77 5.38
C GLY A 75 -27.01 14.20 4.37
N ASN A 76 -26.01 14.99 4.77
CA ASN A 76 -24.84 15.27 3.94
C ASN A 76 -23.79 14.17 4.10
N ASP A 77 -23.37 13.57 2.99
CA ASP A 77 -22.24 12.66 2.93
C ASP A 77 -20.96 13.42 3.30
N LYS A 78 -20.43 13.17 4.50
CA LYS A 78 -19.05 13.55 4.83
C LYS A 78 -18.14 12.85 3.82
N LYS A 79 -17.42 13.63 3.01
CA LYS A 79 -16.28 13.13 2.22
C LYS A 79 -15.45 12.24 3.14
N GLU A 80 -15.30 10.99 2.70
CA GLU A 80 -14.61 9.94 3.43
C GLU A 80 -13.29 10.46 4.01
N ASN A 81 -12.95 10.04 5.23
CA ASN A 81 -11.64 10.29 5.82
C ASN A 81 -10.59 9.42 5.11
N GLU A 82 -10.37 9.65 3.81
CA GLU A 82 -9.28 9.06 3.05
C GLU A 82 -7.97 9.48 3.72
N LYS A 83 -7.20 8.51 4.19
CA LYS A 83 -5.88 8.70 4.75
C LYS A 83 -4.84 8.23 3.73
N LEU A 84 -3.83 9.04 3.50
CA LEU A 84 -2.66 8.64 2.75
C LEU A 84 -1.66 7.99 3.72
N LEU A 85 -1.30 6.73 3.48
CA LEU A 85 -0.48 5.93 4.38
C LEU A 85 0.73 5.39 3.65
N VAL A 86 1.84 5.27 4.38
CA VAL A 86 3.00 4.43 3.99
C VAL A 86 3.09 3.29 4.98
N GLN A 87 3.16 2.06 4.50
CA GLN A 87 3.30 0.86 5.35
C GLN A 87 4.30 -0.13 4.76
N PRO A 88 5.15 -0.78 5.57
CA PRO A 88 5.95 -1.90 5.11
C PRO A 88 5.05 -3.05 4.64
N MET A 89 5.18 -3.47 3.38
CA MET A 89 4.51 -4.66 2.84
C MET A 89 5.50 -5.55 2.12
N MET A 90 5.21 -6.85 2.07
CA MET A 90 6.08 -7.83 1.42
C MET A 90 6.14 -7.61 -0.10
N TRP A 91 7.34 -7.58 -0.66
CA TRP A 91 7.54 -7.61 -2.11
C TRP A 91 7.31 -9.02 -2.66
N GLY A 92 6.05 -9.34 -2.88
CA GLY A 92 5.61 -10.63 -3.40
C GLY A 92 4.17 -10.84 -2.95
N MET A 93 3.23 -10.81 -3.90
CA MET A 93 1.83 -10.91 -3.54
C MET A 93 1.48 -12.34 -3.14
N ILE A 94 0.82 -12.48 -1.98
CA ILE A 94 0.27 -13.75 -1.53
C ILE A 94 -1.12 -13.90 -2.17
N PRO A 95 -1.37 -14.95 -2.97
CA PRO A 95 -2.69 -15.15 -3.55
C PRO A 95 -3.77 -15.24 -2.48
N HIS A 96 -4.88 -14.52 -2.65
CA HIS A 96 -5.96 -14.44 -1.64
C HIS A 96 -6.61 -15.81 -1.31
N PHE A 97 -6.50 -16.79 -2.21
CA PHE A 97 -6.98 -18.16 -2.03
C PHE A 97 -5.92 -19.10 -1.41
N TYR A 98 -4.70 -18.62 -1.15
CA TYR A 98 -3.67 -19.41 -0.47
C TYR A 98 -4.04 -19.60 1.01
N ARG A 99 -3.78 -20.81 1.53
CA ARG A 99 -4.11 -21.23 2.90
C ARG A 99 -2.95 -21.96 3.59
N GLY A 100 -1.73 -21.85 3.07
CA GLY A 100 -0.57 -22.50 3.67
C GLY A 100 -0.03 -21.74 4.88
N GLU A 101 0.86 -22.41 5.64
CA GLU A 101 1.38 -21.92 6.92
C GLU A 101 2.28 -20.68 6.79
N THR A 102 2.99 -20.54 5.67
CA THR A 102 3.96 -19.46 5.49
C THR A 102 3.70 -18.71 4.18
N PRO A 103 3.86 -17.38 4.16
CA PRO A 103 3.58 -16.56 2.98
C PRO A 103 4.52 -16.84 1.80
N TYR A 104 5.63 -17.56 2.02
CA TYR A 104 6.68 -17.79 1.01
C TYR A 104 6.49 -19.10 0.23
N ARG A 105 5.54 -19.96 0.64
CA ARG A 105 5.40 -21.34 0.11
C ARG A 105 4.18 -21.53 -0.79
N HIS A 106 3.69 -20.48 -1.46
CA HIS A 106 2.59 -20.60 -2.41
C HIS A 106 3.03 -21.04 -3.82
N GLY A 107 4.33 -21.13 -4.12
CA GLY A 107 4.87 -21.70 -5.37
C GLY A 107 4.75 -20.81 -6.62
N TYR A 108 4.11 -19.64 -6.51
CA TYR A 108 3.98 -18.68 -7.61
C TYR A 108 5.09 -17.62 -7.55
N LYS A 109 5.51 -17.10 -8.71
CA LYS A 109 6.39 -15.93 -8.80
C LYS A 109 5.54 -14.67 -8.92
N THR A 110 5.27 -14.00 -7.81
CA THR A 110 4.34 -12.86 -7.69
C THR A 110 5.04 -11.55 -7.34
N ASN A 111 6.35 -11.47 -7.56
CA ASN A 111 7.14 -10.25 -7.36
C ASN A 111 7.02 -9.25 -8.52
N ASN A 112 6.55 -9.70 -9.68
CA ASN A 112 6.23 -8.85 -10.84
C ASN A 112 4.85 -9.25 -11.39
N CYS A 113 4.16 -8.30 -12.02
CA CYS A 113 3.00 -8.57 -12.87
C CYS A 113 3.21 -7.87 -14.22
N ARG A 114 2.78 -8.51 -15.29
CA ARG A 114 2.71 -7.91 -16.62
C ARG A 114 1.43 -7.07 -16.69
N ILE A 115 1.51 -5.90 -17.31
CA ILE A 115 0.34 -5.01 -17.42
C ILE A 115 -0.66 -5.56 -18.43
N GLU A 116 -0.18 -6.31 -19.42
CA GLU A 116 -0.96 -6.88 -20.52
C GLU A 116 -1.99 -7.91 -20.04
N ASP A 117 -1.72 -8.59 -18.92
CA ASP A 117 -2.55 -9.71 -18.42
C ASP A 117 -3.00 -9.53 -16.95
N ILE A 118 -2.86 -8.32 -16.40
CA ILE A 118 -3.18 -8.03 -14.99
C ILE A 118 -4.68 -8.20 -14.66
N GLU A 119 -5.56 -7.89 -15.62
CA GLU A 119 -7.02 -8.01 -15.46
C GLU A 119 -7.54 -9.45 -15.71
N GLU A 120 -6.71 -10.31 -16.30
CA GLU A 120 -7.06 -11.70 -16.61
C GLU A 120 -6.61 -12.66 -15.50
N LYS A 121 -5.43 -12.40 -14.93
CA LYS A 121 -4.84 -13.24 -13.88
C LYS A 121 -5.63 -13.12 -12.58
N LYS A 122 -6.27 -14.23 -12.18
CA LYS A 122 -7.04 -14.36 -10.93
C LYS A 122 -6.31 -13.82 -9.69
N ILE A 123 -4.98 -13.99 -9.64
CA ILE A 123 -4.15 -13.52 -8.54
C ILE A 123 -4.26 -11.99 -8.39
N PHE A 124 -4.15 -11.22 -9.48
CA PHE A 124 -4.09 -9.75 -9.47
C PHE A 124 -5.44 -9.08 -9.69
N LYS A 125 -6.32 -9.67 -10.51
CA LYS A 125 -7.63 -9.11 -10.89
C LYS A 125 -8.46 -8.67 -9.68
N ALA A 126 -8.49 -9.50 -8.63
CA ALA A 126 -9.25 -9.21 -7.42
C ALA A 126 -8.79 -7.92 -6.71
N LEU A 127 -7.52 -7.52 -6.85
CA LEU A 127 -6.97 -6.33 -6.18
C LEU A 127 -7.22 -5.02 -6.93
N LEU A 128 -7.57 -5.07 -8.23
CA LEU A 128 -7.76 -3.86 -9.03
C LEU A 128 -9.12 -3.22 -8.83
N TYR A 129 -10.15 -4.02 -8.54
CA TYR A 129 -11.55 -3.59 -8.51
C TYR A 129 -12.17 -3.66 -7.11
N ASN A 130 -11.36 -3.92 -6.07
CA ASN A 130 -11.80 -3.91 -4.68
C ASN A 130 -11.88 -2.50 -4.11
#